data_AF-A0A9E3AZD0-F1
#
_entry.id   AF-A0A9E3AZD0-F1
#
_cell.length_a   1.000
_cell.length_b   1.000
_cell.length_c   1.000
_cell.angle_alpha   90.00
_cell.angle_beta   90.00
_cell.angle_gamma   90.00
#
_symmetry.space_group_name_H-M   'P 1'
#
loop_
_entity.id
_entity.type
_entity.pdbx_description
1 polymer ?
#
loop_
_entity_poly.entity_id
_entity_poly.type
_entity_poly.pdbx_seq_one_letter_code
_entity_poly.pdbx_strand_id
1 'polypeptide(L)' 'AHYLHVYIGQLRRKIEPDPAHPRFILTISGVGYRFNSED' A
#
# COMPACT_ATOMS: atom_id res chain seq x y z
N ALA A 1 9.70 -13.88 1.95
CA ALA A 1 8.63 -12.86 2.01
C ALA A 1 7.65 -13.00 0.84
N HIS A 2 6.83 -14.07 0.80
CA HIS A 2 5.94 -14.32 -0.35
C HIS A 2 4.53 -13.74 -0.24
N TYR A 3 4.12 -13.25 0.92
CA TYR A 3 2.73 -12.82 1.16
C TYR A 3 2.56 -11.31 1.36
N LEU A 4 3.64 -10.53 1.43
CA LEU A 4 3.55 -9.10 1.75
C LEU A 4 2.67 -8.35 0.75
N HIS A 5 2.85 -8.56 -0.55
CA HIS A 5 2.05 -7.90 -1.59
C HIS A 5 0.55 -8.25 -1.51
N VAL A 6 0.21 -9.49 -1.11
CA VAL A 6 -1.18 -9.92 -0.90
C VAL A 6 -1.81 -9.15 0.25
N TYR A 7 -1.13 -9.09 1.39
CA TYR A 7 -1.62 -8.37 2.56
C TYR A 7 -1.69 -6.86 2.31
N ILE A 8 -0.72 -6.27 1.59
CA ILE A 8 -0.79 -4.86 1.19
C ILE A 8 -1.98 -4.59 0.28
N GLY A 9 -2.27 -5.48 -0.68
CA GLY A 9 -3.45 -5.37 -1.53
C GLY A 9 -4.76 -5.44 -0.72
N GLN A 10 -4.85 -6.35 0.25
CA GLN A 10 -6.00 -6.44 1.15
C GLN A 10 -6.13 -5.21 2.06
N LEU A 11 -5.02 -4.67 2.55
CA LEU A 11 -5.00 -3.49 3.41
C LEU A 11 -5.43 -2.23 2.65
N ARG A 12 -4.89 -2.01 1.44
CA ARG A 12 -5.28 -0.88 0.58
C ARG A 12 -6.78 -0.87 0.31
N ARG A 13 -7.41 -2.02 0.07
CA ARG A 13 -8.88 -2.12 -0.09
C ARG A 13 -9.70 -1.65 1.11
N LYS A 14 -9.11 -1.63 2.30
CA LYS A 14 -9.80 -1.23 3.54
C LYS A 14 -9.60 0.25 3.89
N ILE A 15 -8.46 0.82 3.53
CA ILE A 15 -8.05 2.15 4.01
C ILE A 15 -7.96 3.19 2.89
N GLU A 16 -7.67 2.78 1.66
CA GLU A 16 -7.56 3.71 0.53
C GLU A 16 -8.97 4.01 0.00
N PRO A 17 -9.30 5.27 -0.32
CA PRO A 17 -10.54 5.61 -1.02
C PRO A 17 -10.60 4.95 -2.40
N ASP A 18 -9.46 4.90 -3.09
CA ASP A 18 -9.28 4.17 -4.34
C ASP A 18 -8.02 3.29 -4.26
N PRO A 19 -8.15 1.95 -4.18
CA PRO A 19 -7.03 1.04 -4.12
C PRO A 19 -6.11 1.06 -5.34
N ALA A 20 -6.58 1.54 -6.51
CA ALA A 20 -5.77 1.70 -7.71
C ALA A 20 -4.87 2.94 -7.67
N HIS A 21 -5.24 3.94 -6.87
CA HIS A 21 -4.49 5.18 -6.65
C HIS A 21 -4.17 5.34 -5.16
N PRO A 22 -3.26 4.51 -4.60
CA PRO A 22 -3.00 4.50 -3.16
C PRO A 22 -2.31 5.79 -2.71
N ARG A 23 -2.83 6.41 -1.65
CA ARG A 23 -2.27 7.62 -1.02
C ARG A 23 -1.60 7.33 0.32
N PHE A 24 -2.01 6.27 1.02
CA PHE A 24 -1.47 5.91 2.34
C PHE A 24 -0.31 4.92 2.24
N ILE A 25 -0.42 3.91 1.39
CA ILE A 25 0.65 2.91 1.23
C ILE A 25 1.23 3.04 -0.16
N LEU A 26 2.43 3.62 -0.27
CA LEU A 26 3.12 3.83 -1.54
C LEU A 26 4.07 2.67 -1.84
N THR A 27 4.11 2.24 -3.10
CA THR A 27 5.10 1.26 -3.57
C THR A 27 6.38 1.99 -3.96
N ILE A 28 7.51 1.61 -3.37
CA ILE A 28 8.84 2.10 -3.73
C ILE A 28 9.58 0.98 -4.47
N SER A 29 9.73 1.13 -5.78
CA SER A 29 10.35 0.14 -6.66
C SER A 29 11.74 -0.27 -6.18
N GLY A 30 11.98 -1.58 -6.07
CA GLY A 30 13.25 -2.13 -5.59
C GLY A 30 13.48 -2.06 -4.08
N VAL A 31 12.58 -1.42 -3.32
CA VAL A 31 12.71 -1.25 -1.86
C VAL A 31 11.57 -1.92 -1.11
N GLY A 32 10.31 -1.65 -1.49
CA GLY A 32 9.14 -2.20 -0.80
C GLY A 32 7.99 -1.20 -0.71
N TYR A 33 7.45 -1.00 0.50
CA TYR A 33 6.29 -0.15 0.74
C TYR A 33 6.62 0.93 1.78
N ARG A 34 6.09 2.13 1.57
CA ARG A 34 6.20 3.26 2.50
C ARG A 34 4.81 3.70 2.93
N PHE A 35 4.62 3.91 4.23
CA PHE A 35 3.42 4.55 4.74
C PHE A 35 3.56 6.07 4.62
N ASN A 36 2.54 6.74 4.07
CA ASN A 36 2.43 8.18 3.95
C ASN A 36 1.25 8.61 4.83
N SER A 37 1.55 9.24 5.96
CA SER A 37 0.56 9.66 6.95
C SER A 37 0.12 11.10 6.76
N GLU A 38 0.18 11.64 5.55
CA GLU A 38 -0.20 13.04 5.32
C GLU A 38 -1.69 13.25 5.56
N ASP A 39 -1.98 14.29 6.35
CA ASP A 39 -3.29 14.90 6.58
C ASP A 39 -3.78 15.67 5.33
#